data_AF-A0A7L2VCN8-F1
#
_entry.id   AF-A0A7L2VCN8-F1
#
_cell.length_a   1.000
_cell.length_b   1.000
_cell.length_c   1.000
_cell.angle_alpha   90.00
_cell.angle_beta   90.00
_cell.angle_gamma   90.00
#
_symmetry.space_group_name_H-M   'P 1'
#
loop_
_entity.id
_entity.type
_entity.pdbx_description
1 polymer ?
#
loop_
_entity_poly.entity_id
_entity_poly.type
_entity_poly.pdbx_seq_one_letter_code
_entity_poly.pdbx_strand_id
1 'polypeptide(L)'
;QAKEALENGEVPVGCLLLYNGEIIGRGRNEVNETKNATRHAELVVIDRVLDWCKQQGKDYTEVFPNSVLYVTVEPCIMCAAAVRLMSILSSFHGNHTSKCCGSVLSISSDDMVDTGDPFE
;
A
#
# COMPACT_ATOMS: atom_id res chain seq x y z
N GLN A 1 -6.55 -11.60 5.31
CA GLN A 1 -5.65 -11.09 4.25
C GLN A 1 -4.32 -11.83 4.24
N ALA A 2 -3.37 -11.61 5.17
CA ALA A 2 -2.08 -12.33 5.12
C ALA A 2 -2.21 -13.88 5.25
N LYS A 3 -3.07 -14.37 6.17
CA LYS A 3 -3.37 -15.82 6.28
C LYS A 3 -4.02 -16.39 5.02
N GLU A 4 -4.90 -15.62 4.43
CA GLU A 4 -5.67 -15.98 3.23
C GLU A 4 -4.76 -16.05 1.98
N ALA A 5 -3.78 -15.15 1.88
CA ALA A 5 -2.73 -15.24 0.86
C ALA A 5 -1.91 -16.52 1.02
N LEU A 6 -1.51 -16.85 2.25
CA LEU A 6 -0.76 -18.08 2.52
C LEU A 6 -1.54 -19.34 2.14
N GLU A 7 -2.82 -19.39 2.49
CA GLU A 7 -3.72 -20.50 2.15
C GLU A 7 -3.86 -20.67 0.63
N ASN A 8 -3.70 -19.60 -0.14
CA ASN A 8 -3.76 -19.59 -1.59
C ASN A 8 -2.39 -19.76 -2.28
N GLY A 9 -1.33 -20.04 -1.52
CA GLY A 9 0.02 -20.21 -2.07
C GLY A 9 0.68 -18.90 -2.54
N GLU A 10 0.19 -17.76 -2.05
CA GLU A 10 0.75 -16.44 -2.29
C GLU A 10 1.73 -16.04 -1.16
N VAL A 11 2.55 -15.01 -1.41
CA VAL A 11 3.36 -14.40 -0.36
C VAL A 11 2.43 -13.82 0.71
N PRO A 12 2.63 -14.11 2.01
CA PRO A 12 1.69 -13.75 3.08
C PRO A 12 1.74 -12.26 3.45
N VAL A 13 1.41 -11.39 2.49
CA VAL A 13 1.30 -9.94 2.66
C VAL A 13 -0.16 -9.54 2.57
N GLY A 14 -0.65 -8.85 3.59
CA GLY A 14 -1.97 -8.26 3.62
C GLY A 14 -1.86 -6.74 3.80
N CYS A 15 -2.79 -6.03 3.17
CA CYS A 15 -2.85 -4.59 3.20
C CYS A 15 -4.30 -4.09 3.34
N LEU A 16 -4.51 -3.03 4.11
CA LEU A 16 -5.80 -2.40 4.39
C LEU A 16 -5.64 -0.89 4.26
N LEU A 17 -6.65 -0.17 3.78
CA LEU A 17 -6.64 1.28 3.78
C LEU A 17 -7.87 1.81 4.53
N LEU A 18 -7.59 2.64 5.53
CA LEU A 18 -8.56 3.25 6.43
C LEU A 18 -8.74 4.72 6.05
N TYR A 19 -9.98 5.17 5.89
CA TYR A 19 -10.32 6.57 5.62
C TYR A 19 -11.49 6.96 6.52
N ASN A 20 -11.35 8.03 7.30
CA ASN A 20 -12.35 8.49 8.28
C ASN A 20 -12.86 7.39 9.23
N GLY A 21 -11.98 6.48 9.65
CA GLY A 21 -12.33 5.38 10.55
C GLY A 21 -13.02 4.18 9.87
N GLU A 22 -13.22 4.22 8.55
CA GLU A 22 -13.80 3.14 7.77
C GLU A 22 -12.74 2.46 6.89
N ILE A 23 -12.83 1.14 6.73
CA ILE A 23 -11.97 0.40 5.82
C ILE A 23 -12.54 0.51 4.41
N ILE A 24 -11.90 1.31 3.56
CA ILE A 24 -12.33 1.52 2.17
C ILE A 24 -11.59 0.62 1.17
N GLY A 25 -10.45 0.04 1.59
CA GLY A 25 -9.63 -0.83 0.76
C GLY A 25 -9.10 -2.04 1.52
N ARG A 26 -9.10 -3.21 0.86
CA ARG A 26 -8.54 -4.46 1.38
C ARG A 26 -7.82 -5.18 0.26
N GLY A 27 -6.56 -5.56 0.41
CA GLY A 27 -5.83 -6.31 -0.60
C GLY A 27 -4.81 -7.29 -0.01
N ARG A 28 -4.49 -8.31 -0.80
CA ARG A 28 -3.48 -9.31 -0.53
C ARG A 28 -2.58 -9.43 -1.76
N ASN A 29 -1.46 -10.13 -1.62
CA ASN A 29 -0.65 -10.45 -2.79
C ASN A 29 -1.45 -11.35 -3.75
N GLU A 30 -1.52 -10.98 -5.03
CA GLU A 30 -2.27 -11.69 -6.08
C GLU A 30 -1.36 -12.01 -7.29
N VAL A 31 -0.04 -12.11 -7.06
CA VAL A 31 0.97 -12.24 -8.12
C VAL A 31 0.84 -13.56 -8.88
N ASN A 32 0.67 -14.68 -8.17
CA ASN A 32 0.52 -15.98 -8.78
C ASN A 32 -0.87 -16.12 -9.43
N GLU A 33 -1.91 -15.64 -8.74
CA GLU A 33 -3.30 -15.69 -9.20
C GLU A 33 -3.49 -14.93 -10.53
N THR A 34 -2.98 -13.70 -10.61
CA THR A 34 -3.10 -12.85 -11.79
C THR A 34 -1.99 -13.05 -12.83
N LYS A 35 -0.95 -13.83 -12.47
CA LYS A 35 0.30 -13.97 -13.23
C LYS A 35 0.94 -12.61 -13.56
N ASN A 36 0.78 -11.65 -12.66
CA ASN A 36 1.32 -10.31 -12.78
C ASN A 36 2.17 -9.97 -11.56
N ALA A 37 3.47 -9.80 -11.79
CA ALA A 37 4.45 -9.48 -10.75
C ALA A 37 4.17 -8.15 -10.03
N THR A 38 3.38 -7.24 -10.61
CA THR A 38 3.05 -5.96 -9.96
C THR A 38 1.87 -6.05 -9.01
N ARG A 39 1.13 -7.17 -8.94
CA ARG A 39 -0.08 -7.30 -8.11
C ARG A 39 0.25 -7.57 -6.63
N HIS A 40 1.05 -6.70 -6.05
CA HIS A 40 1.35 -6.65 -4.63
C HIS A 40 0.15 -6.11 -3.83
N ALA A 41 0.07 -6.47 -2.55
CA ALA A 41 -1.07 -6.15 -1.70
C ALA A 41 -1.40 -4.65 -1.66
N GLU A 42 -0.40 -3.78 -1.66
CA GLU A 42 -0.52 -2.33 -1.64
C GLU A 42 -1.14 -1.80 -2.93
N LEU A 43 -0.69 -2.28 -4.09
CA LEU A 43 -1.23 -1.87 -5.39
C LEU A 43 -2.65 -2.42 -5.60
N VAL A 44 -2.93 -3.63 -5.11
CA VAL A 44 -4.29 -4.19 -5.09
C VAL A 44 -5.23 -3.33 -4.23
N VAL A 45 -4.76 -2.82 -3.09
CA VAL A 45 -5.54 -1.90 -2.25
C VAL A 45 -5.81 -0.59 -2.98
N ILE A 46 -4.80 0.01 -3.62
CA ILE A 46 -4.96 1.28 -4.34
C ILE A 46 -6.02 1.15 -5.44
N ASP A 47 -5.97 0.09 -6.25
CA ASP A 47 -6.96 -0.14 -7.31
C ASP A 47 -8.39 -0.28 -6.74
N ARG A 48 -8.55 -1.03 -5.65
CA ARG A 48 -9.86 -1.20 -5.00
C ARG A 48 -10.38 0.11 -4.40
N VAL A 49 -9.50 0.98 -3.92
CA VAL A 49 -9.85 2.31 -3.40
C VAL A 49 -10.26 3.24 -4.54
N LEU A 50 -9.57 3.20 -5.68
CA LEU A 50 -9.95 3.97 -6.87
C LEU A 50 -11.36 3.56 -7.36
N ASP A 51 -11.65 2.26 -7.37
CA ASP A 51 -12.99 1.75 -7.69
C ASP A 51 -14.04 2.22 -6.67
N TRP A 52 -13.71 2.22 -5.37
CA TRP A 52 -14.58 2.75 -4.32
C TRP A 52 -14.85 4.25 -4.51
N CYS A 53 -13.81 5.06 -4.77
CA CYS A 53 -13.94 6.50 -5.04
C CYS A 53 -14.88 6.76 -6.22
N LYS A 54 -14.74 5.99 -7.30
CA LYS A 54 -15.61 6.07 -8.48
C LYS A 54 -17.07 5.74 -8.15
N GLN A 55 -17.31 4.74 -7.30
CA GLN A 55 -18.67 4.37 -6.86
C GLN A 55 -19.30 5.41 -5.94
N GLN A 56 -18.50 6.04 -5.07
CA GLN A 56 -18.96 7.06 -4.13
C GLN A 56 -18.98 8.47 -4.73
N GLY A 57 -18.49 8.64 -5.97
CA GLY A 57 -18.35 9.96 -6.59
C GLY A 57 -17.36 10.87 -5.87
N LYS A 58 -16.35 10.31 -5.22
CA LYS A 58 -15.30 11.04 -4.50
C LYS A 58 -14.05 11.16 -5.35
N ASP A 59 -13.33 12.26 -5.19
CA ASP A 59 -12.00 12.42 -5.79
C ASP A 59 -10.96 11.66 -4.97
N TYR A 60 -10.16 10.84 -5.64
CA TYR A 60 -9.11 10.07 -5.00
C TYR A 60 -8.00 10.97 -4.42
N THR A 61 -7.79 12.15 -5.00
CA THR A 61 -6.81 13.14 -4.52
C THR A 61 -7.17 13.71 -3.15
N GLU A 62 -8.44 13.67 -2.74
CA GLU A 62 -8.88 14.06 -1.40
C GLU A 62 -8.87 12.87 -0.43
N VAL A 63 -9.14 11.67 -0.93
CA VAL A 63 -9.27 10.46 -0.12
C VAL A 63 -7.90 9.95 0.33
N PHE A 64 -6.93 9.86 -0.59
CA PHE A 64 -5.64 9.25 -0.31
C PHE A 64 -4.81 9.99 0.75
N PRO A 65 -4.68 11.34 0.73
CA PRO A 65 -3.95 12.08 1.78
C PRO A 65 -4.54 11.96 3.17
N ASN A 66 -5.85 11.72 3.26
CA ASN A 66 -6.58 11.57 4.51
C ASN A 66 -6.79 10.09 4.89
N SER A 67 -6.04 9.18 4.25
CA SER A 67 -6.14 7.75 4.48
C SER A 67 -4.87 7.17 5.08
N VAL A 68 -5.03 6.13 5.88
CA VAL A 68 -3.94 5.40 6.52
C VAL A 68 -3.88 3.99 5.95
N LEU A 69 -2.77 3.66 5.30
CA LEU A 69 -2.48 2.33 4.80
C LEU A 69 -1.85 1.48 5.91
N TYR A 70 -2.45 0.33 6.22
CA TYR A 70 -1.93 -0.67 7.13
C TYR A 70 -1.43 -1.87 6.37
N VAL A 71 -0.12 -2.15 6.47
CA VAL A 71 0.51 -3.29 5.81
C VAL A 71 1.22 -4.20 6.81
N THR A 72 1.18 -5.52 6.55
CA THR A 72 1.78 -6.53 7.44
C THR A 72 3.29 -6.66 7.30
N VAL A 73 3.87 -6.18 6.20
CA VAL A 73 5.31 -6.22 5.88
C VAL A 73 5.70 -4.87 5.31
N GLU A 74 6.95 -4.46 5.53
CA GLU A 74 7.55 -3.27 4.94
C GLU A 74 7.36 -3.25 3.40
N PRO A 75 6.83 -2.15 2.82
CA PRO A 75 6.57 -2.09 1.39
C PRO A 75 7.87 -2.12 0.58
N CYS A 76 7.86 -2.82 -0.56
CA CYS A 76 9.01 -2.80 -1.46
C CYS A 76 9.17 -1.42 -2.14
N ILE A 77 10.32 -1.17 -2.78
CA ILE A 77 10.61 0.12 -3.45
C ILE A 77 9.49 0.55 -4.40
N MET A 78 8.96 -0.38 -5.20
CA MET A 78 7.86 -0.12 -6.12
C MET A 78 6.59 0.35 -5.39
N CYS A 79 6.21 -0.34 -4.32
CA CYS A 79 5.02 -0.02 -3.55
C CYS A 79 5.20 1.28 -2.75
N ALA A 80 6.38 1.48 -2.16
CA ALA A 80 6.70 2.70 -1.41
C ALA A 80 6.68 3.94 -2.33
N ALA A 81 7.24 3.85 -3.54
CA ALA A 81 7.17 4.93 -4.53
C ALA A 81 5.71 5.21 -4.96
N ALA A 82 4.90 4.17 -5.16
CA ALA A 82 3.48 4.34 -5.52
C ALA A 82 2.67 5.01 -4.40
N VAL A 83 2.86 4.58 -3.15
CA VAL A 83 2.21 5.17 -1.97
C VAL A 83 2.58 6.65 -1.82
N ARG A 84 3.86 6.99 -2.04
CA ARG A 84 4.37 8.35 -2.02
C ARG A 84 3.79 9.23 -3.13
N LEU A 85 3.72 8.73 -4.37
CA LEU A 85 3.10 9.44 -5.50
C LEU A 85 1.61 9.73 -5.28
N MET A 86 0.93 8.89 -4.51
CA MET A 86 -0.49 9.06 -4.17
C MET A 86 -0.69 9.85 -2.86
N SER A 87 0.38 10.32 -2.23
CA SER A 87 0.39 11.03 -0.94
C SER A 87 -0.33 10.26 0.17
N ILE A 88 -0.26 8.93 0.17
CA ILE A 88 -0.93 8.09 1.18
C ILE A 88 -0.07 8.01 2.44
N LEU A 89 -0.66 8.28 3.60
CA LEU A 89 -0.01 8.02 4.88
C LEU A 89 0.07 6.50 5.09
N SER A 90 1.26 5.94 5.20
CA SER A 90 1.44 4.50 5.41
C SER A 90 2.01 4.19 6.77
N SER A 91 1.42 3.19 7.44
CA SER A 91 1.87 2.66 8.71
C SER A 91 1.97 1.14 8.60
N PHE A 92 3.09 0.56 9.00
CA PHE A 92 3.32 -0.87 8.88
C PHE A 92 3.47 -1.50 10.27
N HIS A 93 2.88 -2.69 10.44
CA HIS A 93 2.96 -3.45 11.68
C HIS A 93 3.54 -4.83 11.35
N GLY A 94 4.86 -4.91 11.27
CA GLY A 94 5.57 -6.10 10.83
C GLY A 94 7.03 -6.13 11.29
N ASN A 95 7.58 -7.34 11.40
CA ASN A 95 8.98 -7.55 11.75
C ASN A 95 9.89 -6.89 10.69
N HIS A 96 10.96 -6.21 11.10
CA HIS A 96 11.93 -5.55 10.20
C HIS A 96 12.64 -6.57 9.30
N THR A 97 11.99 -7.00 8.23
CA THR A 97 12.63 -7.84 7.21
C THR A 97 13.16 -6.96 6.10
N SER A 98 14.30 -6.31 6.38
CA SER A 98 15.29 -5.81 5.40
C SER A 98 14.75 -5.48 4.00
N LYS A 99 13.75 -4.59 3.87
CA LYS A 99 13.30 -4.05 2.57
C LYS A 99 12.84 -2.60 2.69
N CYS A 100 13.83 -1.69 2.73
CA CYS A 100 13.80 -0.37 2.07
C CYS A 100 12.99 0.82 2.65
N CYS A 101 12.53 0.80 3.88
CA CYS A 101 12.18 1.98 4.71
C CYS A 101 13.24 2.21 5.81
N GLY A 102 14.52 1.96 5.47
CA GLY A 102 15.66 2.17 6.37
C GLY A 102 16.84 1.22 6.16
N SER A 103 16.67 0.14 5.37
CA SER A 103 17.71 -0.89 5.19
C SER A 103 18.53 -0.78 3.89
N VAL A 104 18.05 -0.09 2.85
CA VAL A 104 18.77 0.03 1.55
C VAL A 104 18.71 1.45 0.95
N LEU A 105 17.55 2.11 1.00
CA LEU A 105 17.30 3.50 0.61
C LEU A 105 16.10 3.98 1.44
N SER A 106 16.04 5.25 1.84
CA SER A 106 14.96 5.78 2.68
C SER A 106 13.96 6.57 1.85
N ILE A 107 13.23 5.91 0.95
CA ILE A 107 12.27 6.61 0.07
C ILE A 107 11.07 7.24 0.82
N SER A 108 10.83 6.82 2.06
CA SER A 108 9.87 7.45 2.99
C SER A 108 10.31 8.85 3.43
N SER A 109 11.62 9.08 3.50
CA SER A 109 12.25 10.23 4.16
C SER A 109 13.24 10.99 3.27
N ASP A 110 13.49 10.51 2.05
CA ASP A 110 14.42 11.11 1.10
C ASP A 110 13.78 12.37 0.48
N ASP A 111 14.52 13.48 0.51
CA ASP A 111 14.21 14.72 -0.20
C ASP A 111 14.43 14.52 -1.71
N MET A 112 13.58 13.68 -2.32
CA MET A 112 13.54 13.51 -3.77
C MET A 112 12.62 14.55 -4.39
N VAL A 113 13.24 15.46 -5.15
CA VAL A 113 12.59 16.47 -5.97
C VAL A 113 11.49 15.80 -6.81
N ASP A 114 10.25 16.30 -6.68
CA ASP A 114 9.07 15.93 -7.47
C ASP A 114 8.38 14.59 -7.14
N THR A 115 8.23 14.23 -5.86
CA THR A 115 7.50 12.99 -5.46
C THR A 115 6.47 13.13 -4.32
N GLY A 116 6.02 14.33 -3.95
CA GLY A 116 5.04 14.51 -2.87
C GLY A 116 5.65 14.57 -1.47
N ASP A 117 4.80 14.66 -0.44
CA ASP A 117 5.25 14.91 0.94
C ASP A 117 5.77 13.63 1.64
N PRO A 118 6.82 13.72 2.47
CA PRO A 118 7.35 12.60 3.25
C PRO A 118 6.36 12.08 4.31
N PHE A 119 6.49 10.80 4.67
CA PHE A 119 5.68 10.15 5.71
C PHE A 119 6.59 9.39 6.70
N GLU A 120 6.28 9.49 8.00
CA GLU A 120 6.89 8.72 9.11
C GLU A 120 5.98 7.58 9.58
#